data_AF-W5T7U6-F1
#
_entry.id   AF-W5T7U6-F1
#
_cell.length_a   1.000
_cell.length_b   1.000
_cell.length_c   1.000
_cell.angle_alpha   90.00
_cell.angle_beta   90.00
_cell.angle_gamma   90.00
#
_symmetry.space_group_name_H-M   'P 1'
#
loop_
_entity.id
_entity.type
_entity.pdbx_description
1 polymer ?
#
loop_
_entity_poly.entity_id
_entity_poly.type
_entity_poly.pdbx_seq_one_letter_code
_entity_poly.pdbx_strand_id
1 'polypeptide(L)'
;MKRITLSELLMILFLLISCNNSGKNLKDDEVAKSDGTVIDLTKITENITEAVTFAKSVKEVHTLVKSIDKLAKGIGKKIKNDGTLENETDKNGSLLAGVHSVISAVKTKVEALETTSGISNELKTKITDVKSKAEALLK
;
A
#
# COMPACT_ATOMS: atom_id res chain seq x y z
N MET A 1 -1.47 -6.50 -61.51
CA MET A 1 -1.60 -7.09 -60.16
C MET A 1 -1.56 -8.60 -60.30
N LYS A 2 -0.61 -9.28 -59.64
CA LYS A 2 -0.45 -10.73 -59.74
C LYS A 2 -1.63 -11.40 -59.02
N ARG A 3 -2.35 -12.30 -59.69
CA ARG A 3 -3.50 -13.01 -59.10
C ARG A 3 -2.95 -14.07 -58.15
N ILE A 4 -3.25 -13.95 -56.86
CA ILE A 4 -2.95 -14.98 -55.86
C ILE A 4 -3.90 -16.15 -56.10
N THR A 5 -3.36 -17.35 -56.16
CA THR A 5 -4.14 -18.58 -56.39
C THR A 5 -4.77 -19.06 -55.07
N LEU A 6 -5.89 -19.77 -55.16
CA LEU A 6 -6.57 -20.33 -53.99
C LEU A 6 -5.64 -21.23 -53.14
N SER A 7 -4.74 -21.95 -53.81
CA SER A 7 -3.71 -22.79 -53.17
C SER A 7 -2.72 -21.98 -52.33
N GLU A 8 -2.26 -20.84 -52.85
CA GLU A 8 -1.37 -19.92 -52.11
C GLU A 8 -2.07 -19.32 -50.89
N LEU A 9 -3.35 -18.94 -51.02
CA LEU A 9 -4.15 -18.43 -49.91
C LEU A 9 -4.32 -19.48 -48.80
N LEU A 10 -4.55 -20.73 -49.18
CA LEU A 10 -4.79 -21.84 -48.27
C LEU A 10 -3.50 -22.27 -47.55
N MET A 11 -2.35 -22.24 -48.23
CA MET A 11 -1.04 -22.44 -47.61
C MET A 11 -0.69 -21.35 -46.61
N ILE A 12 -0.95 -20.08 -46.92
CA ILE A 12 -0.73 -18.96 -45.99
C ILE A 12 -1.61 -19.13 -44.74
N LEU A 13 -2.89 -19.48 -44.91
CA LEU A 13 -3.81 -19.71 -43.79
C LEU A 13 -3.35 -20.89 -42.90
N PHE A 14 -2.90 -22.01 -43.49
CA PHE A 14 -2.37 -23.15 -42.75
C PHE A 14 -1.09 -22.81 -41.98
N LEU A 15 -0.19 -22.01 -42.57
CA LEU A 15 1.02 -21.50 -41.91
C LEU A 15 0.69 -20.58 -40.73
N LEU A 16 -0.29 -19.69 -40.89
CA LEU A 16 -0.75 -18.80 -39.81
C LEU A 16 -1.40 -19.57 -38.64
N ILE A 17 -2.17 -20.63 -38.93
CA ILE A 17 -2.77 -21.49 -37.90
C ILE A 17 -1.71 -22.40 -37.25
N SER A 18 -0.73 -22.90 -38.02
CA SER A 18 0.36 -23.74 -37.51
C SER A 18 1.35 -22.98 -36.63
N CYS A 19 1.60 -21.69 -36.90
CA CYS A 19 2.43 -20.85 -36.02
C CYS A 19 1.71 -20.44 -34.73
N ASN A 20 0.39 -20.56 -34.66
CA ASN A 20 -0.38 -20.22 -33.47
C ASN A 20 -0.45 -21.35 -32.42
N ASN A 21 0.08 -22.54 -32.72
CA ASN A 21 0.17 -23.67 -31.78
C ASN A 21 1.57 -23.82 -31.15
N SER A 22 2.45 -22.82 -31.31
CA SER A 22 3.80 -22.84 -30.72
C SER A 22 3.84 -22.38 -29.25
N GLY A 23 2.67 -22.22 -28.63
CA GLY A 23 2.57 -22.00 -27.20
C GLY A 23 3.16 -23.19 -26.45
N LYS A 24 4.04 -22.92 -25.49
CA LYS A 24 4.56 -23.93 -24.56
C LYS A 24 3.35 -24.66 -23.95
N ASN A 25 3.25 -25.98 -24.14
CA ASN A 25 2.21 -26.77 -23.48
C ASN A 25 2.40 -26.59 -21.97
N LEU A 26 1.50 -25.84 -21.35
CA LEU A 26 1.45 -25.62 -19.91
C LEU A 26 1.16 -26.95 -19.24
N LYS A 27 1.73 -27.15 -18.06
CA LYS A 27 1.24 -28.20 -17.17
C LYS A 27 -0.16 -27.83 -16.67
N ASP A 28 -0.95 -28.82 -16.25
CA ASP A 28 -2.35 -28.61 -15.81
C ASP A 28 -2.50 -27.56 -14.68
N ASP A 29 -1.42 -27.28 -13.94
CA ASP A 29 -1.33 -26.32 -12.84
C ASP A 29 -0.62 -25.00 -13.19
N GLU A 30 -0.18 -24.82 -14.44
CA GLU A 30 0.52 -23.62 -14.90
C GLU A 30 -0.43 -22.63 -15.59
N VAL A 31 -0.29 -21.35 -15.26
CA VAL A 31 -0.99 -20.25 -15.94
C VAL A 31 0.04 -19.44 -16.72
N ALA A 32 -0.23 -19.04 -17.96
CA ALA A 32 0.69 -18.22 -18.74
C ALA A 32 0.01 -17.04 -19.45
N LYS A 33 0.83 -16.05 -19.80
CA LYS A 33 0.44 -14.95 -20.69
C LYS A 33 0.24 -15.47 -22.12
N SER A 34 -0.37 -14.64 -22.97
CA SER A 34 -0.53 -14.93 -24.41
C SER A 34 0.79 -15.10 -25.17
N ASP A 35 1.91 -14.60 -24.62
CA ASP A 35 3.24 -14.78 -25.18
C ASP A 35 3.93 -16.09 -24.73
N GLY A 36 3.25 -16.93 -23.94
CA GLY A 36 3.77 -18.21 -23.44
C GLY A 36 4.60 -18.10 -22.14
N THR A 37 4.74 -16.91 -21.56
CA THR A 37 5.42 -16.72 -20.26
C THR A 37 4.57 -17.29 -19.12
N VAL A 38 5.06 -18.34 -18.45
CA VAL A 38 4.44 -18.93 -17.26
C VAL A 38 4.50 -17.94 -16.08
N ILE A 39 3.37 -17.80 -15.39
CA ILE A 39 3.17 -16.93 -14.25
C ILE A 39 3.45 -17.72 -12.96
N ASP A 40 4.36 -17.21 -12.14
CA ASP A 40 4.62 -17.76 -10.81
C ASP A 40 3.58 -17.22 -9.80
N LEU A 41 2.52 -18.00 -9.60
CA LEU A 41 1.41 -17.65 -8.69
C LEU A 41 1.85 -17.60 -7.21
N THR A 42 2.84 -18.42 -6.84
CA THR A 42 3.41 -18.42 -5.48
C THR A 42 4.07 -17.08 -5.20
N LYS A 43 4.96 -16.64 -6.10
CA LYS A 43 5.64 -15.34 -5.99
C LYS A 43 4.66 -14.15 -6.01
N ILE A 44 3.61 -14.22 -6.82
CA ILE A 44 2.56 -13.19 -6.83
C ILE A 44 1.83 -13.12 -5.49
N THR A 45 1.48 -14.27 -4.92
CA THR A 45 0.78 -14.36 -3.63
C THR A 45 1.65 -13.81 -2.50
N GLU A 46 2.96 -14.10 -2.51
CA GLU A 46 3.94 -13.53 -1.59
C GLU A 46 3.99 -12.00 -1.72
N ASN A 47 4.16 -11.46 -2.94
CA ASN A 47 4.17 -10.01 -3.18
C ASN A 47 2.89 -9.31 -2.70
N ILE A 48 1.72 -9.91 -2.93
CA ILE A 48 0.43 -9.38 -2.46
C ILE A 48 0.41 -9.36 -0.93
N THR A 49 0.86 -10.43 -0.28
CA THR A 49 0.88 -10.55 1.18
C THR A 49 1.81 -9.51 1.81
N GLU A 50 3.00 -9.30 1.24
CA GLU A 50 3.94 -8.27 1.66
C GLU A 50 3.35 -6.87 1.49
N ALA A 51 2.76 -6.57 0.33
CA ALA A 51 2.15 -5.28 0.05
C ALA A 51 0.98 -4.96 1.00
N VAL A 52 0.12 -5.96 1.29
CA VAL A 52 -0.99 -5.82 2.25
C VAL A 52 -0.48 -5.60 3.67
N THR A 53 0.58 -6.31 4.06
CA THR A 53 1.21 -6.16 5.38
C THR A 53 1.79 -4.75 5.56
N PHE A 54 2.52 -4.25 4.55
CA PHE A 54 3.03 -2.88 4.54
C PHE A 54 1.90 -1.85 4.60
N ALA A 55 0.85 -2.01 3.79
CA ALA A 55 -0.30 -1.11 3.78
C ALA A 55 -1.05 -1.08 5.12
N LYS A 56 -1.13 -2.21 5.84
CA LYS A 56 -1.73 -2.28 7.18
C LYS A 56 -0.95 -1.42 8.18
N SER A 57 0.38 -1.48 8.16
CA SER A 57 1.25 -0.66 9.01
C SER A 57 1.11 0.83 8.70
N VAL A 58 1.05 1.21 7.43
CA VAL A 58 0.78 2.60 7.02
C VAL A 58 -0.60 3.06 7.50
N LYS A 59 -1.63 2.21 7.42
CA LYS A 59 -2.99 2.52 7.90
C LYS A 59 -3.03 2.76 9.41
N GLU A 60 -2.22 2.03 10.18
CA GLU A 60 -2.11 2.24 11.63
C GLU A 60 -1.54 3.64 11.93
N VAL A 61 -0.44 4.02 11.27
CA VAL A 61 0.13 5.38 11.38
C VAL A 61 -0.91 6.45 11.03
N HIS A 62 -1.62 6.29 9.91
CA HIS A 62 -2.66 7.22 9.50
C HIS A 62 -3.79 7.34 10.53
N THR A 63 -4.20 6.22 11.14
CA THR A 63 -5.25 6.19 12.17
C THR A 63 -4.81 6.90 13.44
N LEU A 64 -3.56 6.73 13.87
CA LEU A 64 -3.00 7.43 15.02
C LEU A 64 -2.98 8.95 14.79
N VAL A 65 -2.49 9.40 13.63
CA VAL A 65 -2.52 10.82 13.27
C VAL A 65 -3.95 11.35 13.26
N LYS A 66 -4.89 10.62 12.66
CA LYS A 66 -6.32 11.00 12.65
C LYS A 66 -6.98 10.99 14.03
N SER A 67 -6.46 10.23 15.00
CA SER A 67 -6.98 10.26 16.37
C SER A 67 -6.76 11.61 17.05
N ILE A 68 -5.76 12.38 16.62
CA ILE A 68 -5.46 13.72 17.16
C ILE A 68 -6.60 14.70 16.84
N ASP A 69 -7.25 14.59 15.68
CA ASP A 69 -8.45 15.39 15.35
C ASP A 69 -9.58 15.15 16.38
N LYS A 70 -9.65 13.95 16.98
CA LYS A 70 -10.60 13.65 18.07
C LYS A 70 -10.13 14.22 19.40
N LEU A 71 -8.83 14.11 19.72
CA LEU A 71 -8.25 14.68 20.94
C LEU A 71 -8.38 16.20 20.95
N ALA A 72 -8.24 16.86 19.80
CA ALA A 72 -8.40 18.31 19.66
C ALA A 72 -9.80 18.80 20.07
N LYS A 73 -10.85 17.97 19.95
CA LYS A 73 -12.20 18.31 20.42
C LYS A 73 -12.30 18.39 21.95
N GLY A 74 -11.35 17.83 22.67
CA GLY A 74 -11.24 17.90 24.13
C GLY A 74 -10.54 19.17 24.63
N ILE A 75 -10.00 20.02 23.75
CA ILE A 75 -9.33 21.26 24.16
C ILE A 75 -10.33 22.18 24.84
N GLY A 76 -9.98 22.64 26.03
CA GLY A 76 -10.82 23.53 26.83
C GLY A 76 -12.08 22.82 27.37
N LYS A 77 -12.04 21.49 27.53
CA LYS A 77 -13.16 20.68 27.98
C LYS A 77 -12.79 19.80 29.16
N LYS A 78 -13.80 19.49 29.98
CA LYS A 78 -13.78 18.41 30.96
C LYS A 78 -14.98 17.49 30.79
N ILE A 79 -14.88 16.31 31.38
CA ILE A 79 -15.95 15.31 31.37
C ILE A 79 -16.89 15.58 32.54
N LYS A 80 -18.18 15.72 32.25
CA LYS A 80 -19.25 15.75 33.25
C LYS A 80 -19.54 14.35 33.79
N ASN A 81 -20.29 14.28 34.89
CA ASN A 81 -20.73 13.01 35.46
C ASN A 81 -21.60 12.17 34.50
N ASP A 82 -22.23 12.81 33.51
CA ASP A 82 -23.02 12.15 32.44
C ASP A 82 -22.16 11.69 31.24
N GLY A 83 -20.84 11.88 31.28
CA GLY A 83 -19.91 11.52 30.22
C GLY A 83 -19.81 12.51 29.05
N THR A 84 -20.62 13.58 29.04
CA THR A 84 -20.53 14.62 28.00
C THR A 84 -19.52 15.70 28.37
N LEU A 85 -19.12 16.50 27.38
CA LEU A 85 -18.10 17.54 27.56
C LEU A 85 -18.73 18.87 27.99
N GLU A 86 -18.13 19.51 28.99
CA GLU A 86 -18.41 20.91 29.35
C GLU A 86 -17.13 21.76 29.31
N ASN A 87 -17.27 23.08 29.29
CA ASN A 87 -16.12 23.99 29.17
C ASN A 87 -15.24 23.97 30.43
N GLU A 88 -13.93 23.86 30.23
CA GLU A 88 -12.89 24.06 31.24
C GLU A 88 -11.64 24.64 30.56
N THR A 89 -11.50 25.96 30.63
CA THR A 89 -10.41 26.67 29.95
C THR A 89 -9.07 26.47 30.68
N ASP A 90 -7.97 26.54 29.92
CA ASP A 90 -6.59 26.58 30.44
C ASP A 90 -6.11 25.33 31.22
N LYS A 91 -6.80 24.19 31.08
CA LYS A 91 -6.44 22.89 31.72
C LYS A 91 -6.05 21.79 30.73
N ASN A 92 -5.34 22.14 29.65
CA ASN A 92 -5.01 21.21 28.55
C ASN A 92 -3.69 20.45 28.72
N GLY A 93 -2.95 20.61 29.84
CA GLY A 93 -1.59 20.08 29.98
C GLY A 93 -1.49 18.56 29.80
N SER A 94 -2.37 17.79 30.43
CA SER A 94 -2.42 16.32 30.29
C SER A 94 -2.87 15.88 28.89
N LEU A 95 -3.79 16.60 28.27
CA LEU A 95 -4.23 16.36 26.89
C LEU A 95 -3.06 16.53 25.91
N LEU A 96 -2.28 17.61 26.04
CA LEU A 96 -1.10 17.86 25.22
C LEU A 96 0.00 16.81 25.44
N ALA A 97 0.23 16.38 26.68
CA ALA A 97 1.15 15.27 26.98
C ALA A 97 0.69 13.96 26.32
N GLY A 98 -0.62 13.69 26.29
CA GLY A 98 -1.20 12.57 25.57
C GLY A 98 -0.99 12.66 24.05
N VAL A 99 -1.22 13.83 23.46
CA VAL A 99 -0.95 14.07 22.03
C VAL A 99 0.54 13.87 21.71
N HIS A 100 1.44 14.39 22.55
CA HIS A 100 2.88 14.17 22.42
C HIS A 100 3.24 12.67 22.45
N SER A 101 2.60 11.89 23.33
CA SER A 101 2.78 10.43 23.38
C SER A 101 2.30 9.74 22.09
N VAL A 102 1.15 10.17 21.54
CA VAL A 102 0.63 9.64 20.26
C VAL A 102 1.58 9.96 19.10
N ILE A 103 2.08 11.20 19.00
CA ILE A 103 3.07 11.57 17.96
C ILE A 103 4.38 10.81 18.14
N SER A 104 4.81 10.55 19.38
CA SER A 104 5.99 9.72 19.66
C SER A 104 5.78 8.29 19.12
N ALA A 105 4.60 7.71 19.34
CA ALA A 105 4.26 6.39 18.80
C ALA A 105 4.19 6.39 17.26
N VAL A 106 3.68 7.46 16.64
CA VAL A 106 3.72 7.66 15.18
C VAL A 106 5.16 7.64 14.68
N LYS A 107 6.05 8.40 15.30
CA LYS A 107 7.47 8.45 14.92
C LYS A 107 8.10 7.04 14.94
N THR A 108 7.96 6.30 16.04
CA THR A 108 8.51 4.94 16.17
C THR A 108 7.97 3.98 15.10
N LYS A 109 6.67 4.07 14.77
CA LYS A 109 6.08 3.22 13.73
C LYS A 109 6.56 3.57 12.33
N VAL A 110 6.75 4.86 12.05
CA VAL A 110 7.27 5.32 10.75
C VAL A 110 8.76 4.96 10.60
N GLU A 111 9.54 5.00 11.68
CA GLU A 111 10.91 4.47 11.70
C GLU A 111 10.98 2.98 11.36
N ALA A 112 10.06 2.17 11.89
CA ALA A 112 9.97 0.75 11.53
C ALA A 112 9.56 0.53 10.06
N LEU A 113 8.75 1.43 9.48
CA LEU A 113 8.43 1.38 8.05
C LEU A 113 9.64 1.74 7.18
N GLU A 114 10.49 2.66 7.63
CA GLU A 114 11.68 3.10 6.90
C GLU A 114 12.72 1.98 6.76
N THR A 115 12.79 1.07 7.73
CA THR A 115 13.72 -0.07 7.73
C THR A 115 13.21 -1.29 6.97
N THR A 116 11.97 -1.24 6.44
CA THR A 116 11.39 -2.34 5.66
C THR A 116 12.21 -2.56 4.37
N SER A 117 12.58 -3.81 4.08
CA SER A 117 13.28 -4.19 2.85
C SER A 117 12.30 -4.24 1.66
N GLY A 118 12.82 -4.17 0.43
CA GLY A 118 12.00 -4.33 -0.78
C GLY A 118 11.09 -3.15 -1.15
N ILE A 119 10.95 -2.12 -0.31
CA ILE A 119 10.19 -0.91 -0.65
C ILE A 119 10.96 0.00 -1.62
N SER A 120 10.24 0.64 -2.53
CA SER A 120 10.82 1.54 -3.52
C SER A 120 11.43 2.79 -2.88
N ASN A 121 12.40 3.40 -3.57
CA ASN A 121 12.99 4.67 -3.12
C ASN A 121 11.94 5.78 -2.98
N GLU A 122 10.93 5.81 -3.85
CA GLU A 122 9.83 6.77 -3.75
C GLU A 122 9.04 6.60 -2.44
N LEU A 123 8.71 5.37 -2.06
CA LEU A 123 8.02 5.11 -0.79
C LEU A 123 8.91 5.46 0.42
N LYS A 124 10.22 5.15 0.35
CA LYS A 124 11.17 5.57 1.39
C LYS A 124 11.18 7.08 1.58
N THR A 125 11.27 7.86 0.50
CA THR A 125 11.22 9.33 0.59
C THR A 125 9.94 9.82 1.27
N LYS A 126 8.78 9.24 0.95
CA LYS A 126 7.51 9.59 1.61
C LYS A 126 7.49 9.22 3.09
N ILE A 127 8.05 8.07 3.47
CA ILE A 127 8.17 7.63 4.86
C ILE A 127 9.10 8.59 5.64
N THR A 128 10.26 8.93 5.08
CA THR A 128 11.21 9.86 5.69
C THR A 128 10.57 11.24 5.90
N ASP A 129 9.79 11.76 4.94
CA ASP A 129 9.06 13.02 5.10
C ASP A 129 8.08 12.98 6.29
N VAL A 130 7.30 11.90 6.42
CA VAL A 130 6.39 11.72 7.57
C VAL A 130 7.18 11.65 8.88
N LYS A 131 8.31 10.94 8.92
CA LYS A 131 9.18 10.85 10.09
C LYS A 131 9.70 12.22 10.50
N SER A 132 10.24 13.00 9.56
CA SER A 132 10.76 14.34 9.83
C SER A 132 9.67 15.28 10.36
N LYS A 133 8.44 15.18 9.83
CA LYS A 133 7.30 15.93 10.36
C LYS A 133 6.90 15.51 11.76
N ALA A 134 6.89 14.21 12.06
CA ALA A 134 6.64 13.71 13.41
C ALA A 134 7.72 14.18 14.39
N GLU A 135 8.99 14.16 14.00
CA GLU A 135 10.10 14.69 14.79
C GLU A 135 10.00 16.19 15.04
N ALA A 136 9.58 16.96 14.05
CA ALA A 136 9.39 18.41 14.19
C ALA A 136 8.28 18.75 15.19
N LEU A 137 7.22 17.93 15.26
CA LEU A 137 6.12 18.10 16.22
C LEU A 137 6.47 17.75 17.66
N LEU A 138 7.56 17.01 17.88
CA LEU A 138 8.05 16.61 19.21
C LEU A 138 9.09 17.58 19.78
N LYS A 139 9.51 18.58 19.01
CA LYS A 139 10.48 19.62 19.40
C LYS A 139 9.75 20.91 19.72
#